data_AF-A0A963X2M2-F1
#
_entry.id   AF-A0A963X2M2-F1
#
_cell.length_a   1.000
_cell.length_b   1.000
_cell.length_c   1.000
_cell.angle_alpha   90.00
_cell.angle_beta   90.00
_cell.angle_gamma   90.00
#
_symmetry.space_group_name_H-M   'P 1'
#
loop_
_entity.id
_entity.type
_entity.pdbx_description
1 polymer ?
#
loop_
_entity_poly.entity_id
_entity_poly.type
_entity_poly.pdbx_seq_one_letter_code
_entity_poly.pdbx_strand_id
1 'polypeptide(L)' 'MTFGDDLAIGFRNAFIVIGFVCVFVGLLVRESGVTSRGLGMALIVVGAFLIATATLGRLLGWW' A
#
# COMPACT_ATOMS: atom_id res chain seq x y z
N MET A 1 11.48 22.16 10.89
CA MET A 1 10.56 21.10 10.46
C MET A 1 9.18 21.54 10.89
N THR A 2 8.31 21.80 9.92
CA THR A 2 6.97 22.31 10.21
C THR A 2 6.05 21.15 10.52
N PHE A 3 5.00 21.38 11.31
CA PHE A 3 4.00 20.36 11.68
C PHE A 3 3.36 19.67 10.47
N GLY A 4 3.33 20.35 9.31
CA GLY A 4 2.87 19.80 8.03
C GLY A 4 3.81 18.74 7.45
N ASP A 5 5.13 18.91 7.57
CA ASP A 5 6.12 17.96 7.08
C ASP A 5 6.03 16.62 7.84
N ASP A 6 5.88 16.69 9.17
CA ASP A 6 5.77 15.49 10.01
C ASP A 6 4.46 14.73 9.78
N LEU A 7 3.35 15.46 9.54
CA LEU A 7 2.05 14.86 9.20
C LEU A 7 2.11 14.16 7.84
N ALA A 8 2.72 14.79 6.82
CA ALA A 8 2.84 14.22 5.48
C ALA A 8 3.78 13.01 5.44
N ILE A 9 4.89 13.05 6.19
CA ILE A 9 5.79 11.91 6.38
C ILE A 9 5.05 10.76 7.10
N GLY A 10 4.29 11.06 8.14
CA GLY A 10 3.47 10.09 8.87
C GLY A 10 2.42 9.42 7.98
N PHE A 11 1.66 10.22 7.21
CA PHE A 11 0.67 9.73 6.25
C PHE A 11 1.30 8.83 5.19
N ARG A 12 2.42 9.25 4.60
CA ARG A 12 3.15 8.47 3.61
C ARG A 12 3.56 7.11 4.17
N ASN A 13 4.14 7.09 5.37
CA ASN A 13 4.58 5.85 6.00
C ASN A 13 3.39 4.92 6.30
N ALA A 14 2.25 5.47 6.75
CA ALA A 14 1.03 4.70 6.96
C ALA A 14 0.54 4.04 5.66
N PHE A 15 0.51 4.79 4.54
CA PHE A 15 0.12 4.24 3.23
C PHE A 15 1.02 3.10 2.77
N ILE A 16 2.33 3.23 2.96
CA ILE A 16 3.30 2.17 2.62
C ILE A 16 3.06 0.92 3.47
N VAL A 17 2.86 1.09 4.79
CA VAL A 17 2.61 -0.03 5.71
C VAL A 17 1.30 -0.73 5.37
N ILE A 18 0.22 0.01 5.15
CA ILE A 18 -1.09 -0.54 4.76
C ILE A 18 -0.99 -1.27 3.41
N GLY A 19 -0.27 -0.71 2.45
CA GLY A 19 -0.02 -1.34 1.16
C GLY A 19 0.72 -2.67 1.31
N PHE A 20 1.75 -2.73 2.15
CA PHE A 20 2.48 -3.97 2.46
C PHE A 20 1.57 -5.02 3.11
N VAL A 21 0.73 -4.62 4.07
CA VAL A 21 -0.24 -5.51 4.71
C VAL A 21 -1.22 -6.07 3.68
N CYS A 22 -1.75 -5.24 2.77
CA CYS A 22 -2.64 -5.71 1.70
C CYS A 22 -1.96 -6.73 0.78
N VAL A 23 -0.71 -6.50 0.37
CA VAL A 23 0.04 -7.45 -0.45
C VAL A 23 0.25 -8.77 0.29
N PHE A 24 0.65 -8.70 1.57
CA PHE A 24 0.89 -9.89 2.38
C PHE A 24 -0.38 -10.72 2.58
N VAL A 25 -1.48 -10.07 2.95
CA VAL A 25 -2.80 -10.73 3.08
C VAL A 25 -3.25 -11.28 1.72
N GLY A 26 -3.07 -10.54 0.63
CA GLY A 26 -3.40 -11.00 -0.71
C GLY A 26 -2.63 -12.25 -1.14
N LEU A 27 -1.35 -12.36 -0.77
CA LEU A 27 -0.55 -13.57 -0.97
C LEU A 27 -1.08 -14.76 -0.16
N LEU A 28 -1.41 -14.56 1.12
CA LEU A 28 -1.99 -15.62 1.95
C LEU A 28 -3.35 -16.11 1.39
N VAL A 29 -4.20 -15.19 1.00
CA VAL A 29 -5.54 -15.49 0.43
C VAL A 29 -5.42 -16.19 -0.93
N ARG A 30 -4.39 -15.86 -1.73
CA ARG A 30 -4.11 -16.51 -3.01
C ARG A 30 -3.75 -17.99 -2.83
N GLU A 31 -3.10 -18.36 -1.74
CA GLU A 31 -2.71 -19.75 -1.46
C GLU A 31 -3.84 -20.59 -0.84
N SER A 32 -4.87 -19.94 -0.29
CA SER A 32 -5.94 -20.62 0.46
C SER A 32 -6.92 -21.41 -0.43
N GLY A 33 -6.99 -21.14 -1.74
CA GLY A 33 -7.87 -21.89 -2.65
C GLY A 33 -8.09 -21.23 -4.02
N VAL A 34 -8.59 -22.02 -4.97
CA VAL A 34 -8.82 -21.56 -6.36
C VAL A 34 -9.89 -20.47 -6.44
N THR A 35 -10.91 -20.54 -5.58
CA THR A 35 -12.01 -19.56 -5.48
C THR A 35 -11.52 -18.22 -4.93
N SER A 36 -10.54 -18.22 -4.02
CA SER A 36 -10.01 -17.00 -3.39
C SER A 36 -8.84 -16.37 -4.15
N ARG A 37 -8.33 -17.02 -5.21
CA ARG A 37 -7.23 -16.49 -6.04
C ARG A 37 -7.52 -15.10 -6.62
N GLY A 38 -8.74 -14.87 -7.10
CA GLY A 38 -9.14 -13.58 -7.67
C GLY A 38 -9.08 -12.45 -6.62
N LEU A 39 -9.58 -12.73 -5.42
CA LEU A 39 -9.57 -11.78 -4.31
C LEU A 39 -8.15 -11.52 -3.79
N GLY A 40 -7.32 -12.58 -3.71
CA GLY A 40 -5.90 -12.45 -3.39
C GLY A 40 -5.13 -11.59 -4.40
N MET A 41 -5.39 -11.78 -5.70
CA MET A 41 -4.75 -10.96 -6.74
C MET A 41 -5.22 -9.51 -6.71
N ALA A 42 -6.50 -9.26 -6.45
CA ALA A 42 -7.02 -7.91 -6.27
C ALA A 42 -6.35 -7.19 -5.08
N LEU A 43 -6.20 -7.87 -3.94
CA LEU A 43 -5.50 -7.34 -2.77
C LEU A 43 -4.03 -7.00 -3.05
N ILE A 44 -3.33 -7.87 -3.80
CA ILE A 44 -1.93 -7.62 -4.20
C ILE A 44 -1.83 -6.38 -5.09
N VAL A 45 -2.72 -6.25 -6.09
CA VAL A 45 -2.72 -5.10 -7.01
C VAL A 45 -3.02 -3.80 -6.27
N VAL A 46 -4.04 -3.81 -5.39
CA VAL A 46 -4.39 -2.63 -4.58
C VAL A 46 -3.25 -2.24 -3.64
N GLY A 47 -2.65 -3.22 -2.95
CA GLY A 47 -1.52 -2.97 -2.06
C GLY A 47 -0.29 -2.41 -2.79
N ALA A 48 0.05 -2.96 -3.96
CA ALA A 48 1.11 -2.45 -4.80
C ALA A 48 0.83 -1.01 -5.29
N PHE A 49 -0.42 -0.72 -5.64
CA PHE A 49 -0.82 0.62 -6.08
C PHE A 49 -0.71 1.67 -4.97
N LEU A 50 -1.06 1.31 -3.72
CA LEU A 50 -0.90 2.19 -2.56
C LEU A 50 0.58 2.51 -2.29
N ILE A 51 1.48 1.53 -2.40
CA ILE A 51 2.93 1.76 -2.25
C ILE A 51 3.45 2.65 -3.38
N ALA A 52 3.02 2.39 -4.62
CA ALA A 52 3.44 3.16 -5.79
C ALA A 52 2.98 4.62 -5.69
N THR A 53 1.72 4.87 -5.32
CA THR A 53 1.17 6.23 -5.16
C THR A 53 1.81 6.98 -4.01
N ALA A 54 2.09 6.32 -2.88
CA ALA A 54 2.85 6.92 -1.77
C ALA A 54 4.28 7.33 -2.19
N THR A 55 4.92 6.53 -3.04
CA THR A 55 6.27 6.80 -3.55
C THR A 55 6.25 7.91 -4.62
N LEU A 56 5.29 7.87 -5.54
CA LEU A 56 5.08 8.88 -6.58
C LEU A 56 4.77 10.26 -6.00
N GLY A 57 3.91 10.34 -5.00
CA GLY A 57 3.62 11.62 -4.36
C GLY A 57 4.86 12.24 -3.72
N ARG A 58 5.84 11.44 -3.26
CA ARG A 58 7.11 11.96 -2.73
C ARG A 58 7.95 12.56 -3.86
N LEU A 59 8.02 11.89 -5.00
CA LEU A 59 8.77 12.35 -6.16
C LEU A 59 8.17 13.63 -6.77
N LEU A 60 6.85 13.77 -6.71
CA LEU A 60 6.12 14.94 -7.20
C LEU A 60 6.06 16.10 -6.18
N GLY A 61 6.59 15.93 -4.97
CA GLY A 61 6.55 16.94 -3.91
C GLY A 61 5.13 17.22 -3.39
N TRP A 62 4.21 16.26 -3.51
CA TRP A 62 2.85 16.35 -2.95
C TRP A 62 2.80 16.06 -1.45
N TRP A 63 3.81 15.36 -0.91
CA TRP A 63 3.99 15.06 0.50
C TRP A 63 5.23 15.76 1.06
#